data_AF-A0A943DB38-F1
#
_entry.id   AF-A0A943DB38-F1
#
_cell.length_a   1.000
_cell.length_b   1.000
_cell.length_c   1.000
_cell.angle_alpha   90.00
_cell.angle_beta   90.00
_cell.angle_gamma   90.00
#
_symmetry.space_group_name_H-M   'P 1'
#
loop_
_entity.id
_entity.type
_entity.pdbx_description
1 polymer ?
#
loop_
_entity_poly.entity_id
_entity_poly.type
_entity_poly.pdbx_seq_one_letter_code
_entity_poly.pdbx_strand_id
1 'polypeptide(L)'
;MQRDSVEHKGYAEARSTDCREGKERDGASDLLEAILGRDNLNSAHKRVKRNHGAAGIDGMTVEEALPWLKEHRGELLQSIRDGSYMPSPVRRKEIPKPDGSVRKLGIPTVVDRVIQQAIAQKLQSIWEPLFSDSSYGYRPKRSAQQAIQKVKKYAEEGYRYAVSVDLSKYFDTLNHELLMTLLHRQIQDMRVLRLIKKYLKSGVMENGVICKTEEVSILNYYESLHLCC
;
A
#
# COMPACT_ATOMS: atom_id res chain seq x y z
N MET A 1 17.27 37.25 -59.19
CA MET A 1 18.15 36.92 -58.06
C MET A 1 17.40 35.91 -57.19
N GLN A 2 18.05 34.78 -56.86
CA GLN A 2 17.71 33.74 -55.86
C GLN A 2 16.22 33.32 -55.75
N ARG A 3 15.77 32.23 -56.40
CA ARG A 3 15.84 30.82 -55.92
C ARG A 3 15.65 30.70 -54.41
N ASP A 4 14.47 30.23 -54.00
CA ASP A 4 14.38 29.06 -53.12
C ASP A 4 13.14 28.25 -53.47
N SER A 5 13.42 27.03 -53.95
CA SER A 5 12.48 25.93 -54.11
C SER A 5 12.30 25.27 -52.76
N VAL A 6 11.08 24.96 -52.34
CA VAL A 6 10.87 23.80 -51.46
C VAL A 6 9.77 22.95 -52.07
N GLU A 7 10.23 21.81 -52.58
CA GLU A 7 9.45 20.77 -53.19
C GLU A 7 8.61 20.00 -52.16
N HIS A 8 7.53 19.48 -52.72
CA HIS A 8 6.61 18.47 -52.25
C HIS A 8 7.30 17.20 -51.72
N LYS A 9 6.77 16.59 -50.65
CA LYS A 9 6.33 15.18 -50.65
C LYS A 9 5.77 14.76 -49.30
N GLY A 10 4.54 14.24 -49.36
CA GLY A 10 3.97 13.43 -48.30
C GLY A 10 4.84 12.20 -48.04
N TYR A 11 4.94 11.87 -46.76
CA TYR A 11 5.32 10.56 -46.26
C TYR A 11 4.07 10.02 -45.56
N ALA A 12 3.31 9.16 -46.21
CA ALA A 12 3.48 7.70 -46.24
C ALA A 12 2.83 7.04 -45.01
N GLU A 13 1.61 6.55 -45.24
CA GLU A 13 1.02 5.43 -44.50
C GLU A 13 2.01 4.27 -44.42
N ALA A 14 2.24 3.77 -43.19
CA ALA A 14 2.64 2.40 -42.84
C ALA A 14 3.12 2.43 -41.38
N ARG A 15 2.76 1.53 -40.47
CA ARG A 15 2.02 0.27 -40.53
C ARG A 15 1.45 0.08 -39.12
N SER A 16 0.18 -0.30 -39.05
CA SER A 16 -0.38 -0.98 -37.88
C SER A 16 0.52 -2.18 -37.58
N THR A 17 1.28 -2.10 -36.49
CA THR A 17 1.95 -3.25 -35.89
C THR A 17 1.14 -3.66 -34.67
N ASP A 18 0.28 -4.65 -34.93
CA ASP A 18 -0.06 -5.71 -34.01
C ASP A 18 -0.67 -5.23 -32.68
N CYS A 19 -1.99 -5.02 -32.72
CA CYS A 19 -2.85 -5.27 -31.57
C CYS A 19 -2.65 -6.74 -31.18
N ARG A 20 -1.61 -7.02 -30.39
CA ARG A 20 -1.48 -8.31 -29.73
C ARG A 20 -2.74 -8.47 -28.90
N GLU A 21 -3.61 -9.34 -29.40
CA GLU A 21 -4.74 -9.95 -28.72
C GLU A 21 -4.19 -10.56 -27.43
N GLY A 22 -4.11 -9.72 -26.40
CA GLY A 22 -3.89 -10.14 -25.05
C GLY A 22 -5.19 -10.79 -24.62
N LYS A 23 -5.27 -12.10 -24.82
CA LYS A 23 -6.20 -13.08 -24.22
C LYS A 23 -7.12 -12.43 -23.21
N GLU A 24 -8.42 -12.53 -23.46
CA GLU A 24 -9.49 -12.36 -22.46
C GLU A 24 -8.97 -12.78 -21.09
N ARG A 25 -8.63 -11.79 -20.25
CA ARG A 25 -8.14 -12.08 -18.91
C ARG A 25 -9.37 -12.30 -18.07
N ASP A 26 -9.56 -13.54 -17.63
CA ASP A 26 -10.35 -13.97 -16.46
C ASP A 26 -9.97 -13.25 -15.14
N GLY A 27 -9.36 -12.06 -15.20
CA GLY A 27 -8.67 -11.37 -14.11
C GLY A 27 -9.57 -10.59 -13.15
N ALA A 28 -10.90 -10.67 -13.27
CA ALA A 28 -11.80 -10.03 -12.31
C ALA A 28 -11.95 -10.84 -11.00
N SER A 29 -11.64 -12.15 -11.02
CA SER A 29 -11.84 -13.08 -9.90
C SER A 29 -10.54 -13.52 -9.20
N ASP A 30 -9.37 -13.25 -9.77
CA ASP A 30 -8.14 -13.92 -9.31
C ASP A 30 -7.33 -13.14 -8.27
N LEU A 31 -7.51 -11.82 -8.16
CA LEU A 31 -6.69 -11.03 -7.24
C LEU A 31 -6.95 -11.40 -5.78
N LEU A 32 -8.22 -11.55 -5.38
CA LEU A 32 -8.53 -12.00 -4.02
C LEU A 32 -7.95 -13.39 -3.74
N GLU A 33 -8.09 -14.33 -4.67
CA GLU A 33 -7.55 -15.68 -4.48
C GLU A 33 -6.02 -15.68 -4.43
N ALA A 34 -5.36 -14.82 -5.21
CA ALA A 34 -3.92 -14.62 -5.13
C ALA A 34 -3.49 -14.01 -3.76
N ILE A 35 -4.28 -13.10 -3.19
CA ILE A 35 -4.06 -12.53 -1.86
C ILE A 35 -4.21 -13.62 -0.78
N LEU A 36 -5.26 -14.43 -0.87
CA LEU A 36 -5.60 -15.51 0.07
C LEU A 36 -4.81 -16.80 -0.17
N GLY A 37 -3.94 -16.82 -1.18
CA GLY A 37 -3.08 -17.95 -1.51
C GLY A 37 -2.19 -18.35 -0.34
N ARG A 38 -2.04 -19.66 -0.11
CA ARG A 38 -1.31 -20.22 1.03
C ARG A 38 0.12 -19.65 1.16
N ASP A 39 0.84 -19.58 0.05
CA ASP A 39 2.23 -19.11 0.04
C ASP A 39 2.34 -17.60 0.30
N ASN A 40 1.34 -16.84 -0.17
CA ASN A 40 1.24 -15.41 0.09
C ASN A 40 0.98 -15.15 1.59
N LEU A 41 -0.03 -15.81 2.16
CA LEU A 41 -0.36 -15.70 3.58
C LEU A 41 0.79 -16.14 4.49
N ASN A 42 1.50 -17.22 4.13
CA ASN A 42 2.68 -17.66 4.86
C ASN A 42 3.80 -16.61 4.82
N SER A 43 4.04 -16.02 3.66
CA SER A 43 5.03 -14.94 3.49
C SER A 43 4.63 -13.68 4.27
N ALA A 44 3.33 -13.36 4.28
CA ALA A 44 2.77 -12.27 5.05
C ALA A 44 2.95 -12.48 6.57
N HIS A 45 2.61 -13.66 7.08
CA HIS A 45 2.82 -14.00 8.48
C HIS A 45 4.30 -13.92 8.88
N LYS A 46 5.21 -14.46 8.07
CA LYS A 46 6.66 -14.36 8.32
C LYS A 46 7.13 -12.91 8.40
N ARG A 47 6.58 -12.02 7.56
CA ARG A 47 6.93 -10.59 7.57
C ARG A 47 6.38 -9.89 8.81
N VAL A 48 5.14 -10.17 9.20
CA VAL A 48 4.55 -9.65 10.46
C VAL A 48 5.34 -10.13 11.68
N LYS A 49 5.81 -11.38 11.68
CA LYS A 49 6.66 -11.93 12.73
C LYS A 49 8.03 -11.24 12.82
N ARG A 50 8.71 -11.06 11.69
CA ARG A 50 10.01 -10.36 11.65
C ARG A 50 9.91 -8.91 12.13
N ASN A 51 8.79 -8.29 11.84
CA ASN A 51 8.59 -6.89 12.19
C ASN A 51 8.60 -6.70 13.72
N HIS A 52 8.14 -7.67 14.51
CA HIS A 52 7.94 -7.52 15.96
C HIS A 52 7.01 -6.36 16.30
N GLY A 53 5.88 -6.63 16.92
CA GLY A 53 5.18 -5.53 17.56
C GLY A 53 3.94 -5.91 18.33
N ALA A 54 3.42 -4.90 19.01
CA ALA A 54 2.49 -5.10 20.08
C ALA A 54 1.18 -5.74 19.61
N ALA A 55 0.53 -6.41 20.55
CA ALA A 55 -0.82 -6.93 20.37
C ALA A 55 -1.80 -5.79 20.04
N GLY A 56 -2.82 -6.15 19.27
CA GLY A 56 -3.95 -5.29 18.95
C GLY A 56 -4.91 -5.14 20.13
N ILE A 57 -6.18 -4.85 19.84
CA ILE A 57 -7.23 -4.76 20.86
C ILE A 57 -7.59 -6.11 21.50
N ASP A 58 -7.30 -7.20 20.79
CA ASP A 58 -7.57 -8.59 21.15
C ASP A 58 -6.51 -9.19 22.09
N GLY A 59 -5.42 -8.47 22.35
CA GLY A 59 -4.33 -8.94 23.22
C GLY A 59 -3.47 -10.06 22.62
N MET A 60 -3.85 -10.62 21.46
CA MET A 60 -3.14 -11.72 20.82
C MET A 60 -1.75 -11.28 20.34
N THR A 61 -0.74 -12.07 20.72
CA THR A 61 0.65 -11.90 20.31
C THR A 61 0.93 -12.56 18.96
N VAL A 62 2.11 -12.30 18.38
CA VAL A 62 2.45 -12.88 17.07
C VAL A 62 2.70 -14.39 17.17
N GLU A 63 3.16 -14.85 18.32
CA GLU A 63 3.40 -16.24 18.67
C GLU A 63 2.09 -17.04 18.76
N GLU A 64 1.06 -16.45 19.38
CA GLU A 64 -0.28 -17.03 19.52
C GLU A 64 -1.08 -17.01 18.21
N ALA A 65 -0.79 -16.05 17.32
CA ALA A 65 -1.51 -15.91 16.07
C ALA A 65 -1.33 -17.10 15.12
N LEU A 66 -0.18 -17.80 15.14
CA LEU A 66 0.04 -18.93 14.23
C LEU A 66 -0.84 -20.15 14.58
N PRO A 67 -0.91 -20.62 15.84
CA PRO A 67 -1.90 -21.61 16.27
C PRO A 67 -3.33 -21.20 15.92
N TRP A 68 -3.72 -19.97 16.25
CA TRP A 68 -5.08 -19.47 15.99
C TRP A 68 -5.42 -19.51 14.50
N LEU A 69 -4.50 -19.03 13.64
CA LEU A 69 -4.67 -19.07 12.19
C LEU A 69 -4.77 -20.50 11.66
N LYS A 70 -4.05 -21.49 12.23
CA LYS A 70 -4.16 -22.88 11.75
C LYS A 70 -5.54 -23.47 12.01
N GLU A 71 -6.15 -23.14 13.14
CA GLU A 71 -7.47 -23.61 13.55
C GLU A 71 -8.58 -22.88 12.78
N HIS A 72 -8.54 -21.54 12.72
CA HIS A 72 -9.63 -20.71 12.21
C HIS A 72 -9.49 -20.33 10.72
N ARG A 73 -8.44 -20.80 10.03
CA ARG A 73 -8.16 -20.41 8.63
C ARG A 73 -9.35 -20.63 7.70
N GLY A 74 -10.03 -21.78 7.80
CA GLY A 74 -11.12 -22.12 6.88
C GLY A 74 -12.22 -21.06 6.93
N GLU A 75 -12.72 -20.79 8.13
CA GLU A 75 -13.75 -19.79 8.42
C GLU A 75 -13.29 -18.38 8.08
N LEU A 76 -12.07 -18.01 8.47
CA LEU A 76 -11.50 -16.70 8.16
C LEU A 76 -11.46 -16.45 6.64
N LEU A 77 -10.90 -17.39 5.87
CA LEU A 77 -10.79 -17.22 4.43
C LEU A 77 -12.17 -17.20 3.75
N GLN A 78 -13.11 -18.02 4.23
CA GLN A 78 -14.47 -18.02 3.71
C GLN A 78 -15.16 -16.68 3.97
N SER A 79 -15.04 -16.14 5.19
CA SER A 79 -15.62 -14.84 5.55
C SER A 79 -15.04 -13.68 4.73
N ILE A 80 -13.78 -13.78 4.30
CA ILE A 80 -13.17 -12.77 3.42
C ILE A 80 -13.73 -12.89 2.00
N ARG A 81 -13.93 -14.13 1.51
CA ARG A 81 -14.46 -14.39 0.15
C ARG A 81 -15.91 -13.96 -0.01
N ASP A 82 -16.76 -14.31 0.95
CA ASP A 82 -18.18 -13.92 0.94
C ASP A 82 -18.39 -12.45 1.31
N GLY A 83 -17.36 -11.80 1.85
CA GLY A 83 -17.39 -10.40 2.23
C GLY A 83 -18.12 -10.13 3.54
N SER A 84 -18.31 -11.13 4.40
CA SER A 84 -18.79 -10.97 5.78
C SER A 84 -17.70 -10.51 6.75
N TYR A 85 -16.42 -10.73 6.41
CA TYR A 85 -15.28 -10.32 7.25
C TYR A 85 -15.31 -8.83 7.58
N MET A 86 -15.21 -8.50 8.87
CA MET A 86 -15.07 -7.14 9.37
C MET A 86 -13.72 -6.99 10.08
N PRO A 87 -12.83 -6.13 9.58
CA PRO A 87 -11.59 -5.80 10.27
C PRO A 87 -11.86 -5.28 11.68
N SER A 88 -10.99 -5.63 12.62
CA SER A 88 -11.09 -5.12 13.98
C SER A 88 -10.68 -3.64 14.04
N PRO A 89 -11.28 -2.85 14.95
CA PRO A 89 -10.77 -1.52 15.27
C PRO A 89 -9.30 -1.57 15.72
N VAL A 90 -8.53 -0.55 15.35
CA VAL A 90 -7.11 -0.50 15.75
C VAL A 90 -6.97 0.04 17.17
N ARG A 91 -6.02 -0.52 17.94
CA ARG A 91 -5.70 -0.05 19.29
C ARG A 91 -4.90 1.23 19.22
N ARG A 92 -5.33 2.28 19.92
CA ARG A 92 -4.55 3.53 19.99
C ARG A 92 -3.35 3.37 20.93
N LYS A 93 -2.17 3.77 20.46
CA LYS A 93 -0.95 3.89 21.27
C LYS A 93 -0.33 5.26 21.02
N GLU A 94 -0.07 5.98 22.10
CA GLU A 94 0.61 7.26 22.06
C GLU A 94 2.12 7.05 22.16
N ILE A 95 2.87 7.69 21.26
CA ILE A 95 4.34 7.67 21.24
C ILE A 95 4.82 9.11 21.30
N PRO A 96 5.62 9.49 22.32
CA PRO A 96 6.17 10.84 22.39
C PRO A 96 7.19 11.04 21.25
N LYS A 97 7.12 12.19 20.59
CA LYS A 97 8.15 12.65 19.66
C LYS A 97 9.22 13.46 20.40
N PRO A 98 10.42 13.63 19.80
CA PRO A 98 11.48 14.46 20.39
C PRO A 98 11.09 15.93 20.59
N ASP A 99 10.12 16.43 19.82
CA ASP A 99 9.62 17.82 19.87
C ASP A 99 8.55 18.05 20.96
N GLY A 100 8.21 17.02 21.75
CA GLY A 100 7.17 17.08 22.79
C GLY A 100 5.74 16.83 22.28
N SER A 101 5.54 16.73 20.97
CA SER A 101 4.25 16.31 20.40
C SER A 101 4.05 14.80 20.51
N VAL A 102 2.81 14.32 20.45
CA VAL A 102 2.48 12.89 20.54
C VAL A 102 2.11 12.37 19.15
N ARG A 103 2.74 11.26 18.72
CA ARG A 103 2.30 10.48 17.57
C ARG A 103 1.27 9.45 18.03
N LYS A 104 0.05 9.55 17.51
CA LYS A 104 -1.01 8.57 17.78
C LYS A 104 -0.89 7.44 16.75
N LEU A 105 -0.54 6.23 17.22
CA LEU A 105 -0.40 5.04 16.40
C LEU A 105 -1.65 4.16 16.52
N GLY A 106 -2.16 3.68 15.39
CA GLY A 106 -3.14 2.60 15.36
C GLY A 106 -2.44 1.25 15.23
N ILE A 107 -2.70 0.34 16.17
CA ILE A 107 -2.14 -1.02 16.17
C ILE A 107 -3.27 -2.01 15.86
N PRO A 108 -3.33 -2.56 14.63
CA PRO A 108 -4.31 -3.59 14.28
C PRO A 108 -4.02 -4.91 15.00
N THR A 109 -5.00 -5.81 15.03
CA THR A 109 -4.83 -7.21 15.48
C THR A 109 -3.78 -7.92 14.62
N VAL A 110 -3.16 -8.98 15.14
CA VAL A 110 -2.15 -9.71 14.37
C VAL A 110 -2.73 -10.28 13.08
N VAL A 111 -3.96 -10.81 13.15
CA VAL A 111 -4.68 -11.36 11.99
C VAL A 111 -4.91 -10.29 10.93
N ASP A 112 -5.38 -9.11 11.33
CA ASP A 112 -5.56 -7.98 10.41
C ASP A 112 -4.24 -7.54 9.78
N ARG A 113 -3.14 -7.52 10.54
CA ARG A 113 -1.82 -7.20 9.98
C ARG A 113 -1.38 -8.23 8.95
N VAL A 114 -1.63 -9.53 9.17
CA VAL A 114 -1.31 -10.58 8.20
C VAL A 114 -2.12 -10.40 6.92
N ILE A 115 -3.42 -10.11 7.02
CA ILE A 115 -4.27 -9.88 5.85
C ILE A 115 -3.85 -8.61 5.10
N GLN A 116 -3.62 -7.50 5.81
CA GLN A 116 -3.09 -6.26 5.23
C GLN A 116 -1.74 -6.50 4.54
N GLN A 117 -0.87 -7.30 5.13
CA GLN A 117 0.44 -7.63 4.56
C GLN A 117 0.29 -8.47 3.29
N ALA A 118 -0.65 -9.40 3.27
CA ALA A 118 -0.96 -10.24 2.12
C ALA A 118 -1.53 -9.41 0.95
N ILE A 119 -2.42 -8.45 1.25
CA ILE A 119 -2.92 -7.45 0.28
C ILE A 119 -1.74 -6.64 -0.25
N ALA A 120 -0.94 -6.05 0.64
CA ALA A 120 0.19 -5.19 0.28
C ALA A 120 1.20 -5.89 -0.63
N GLN A 121 1.49 -7.18 -0.40
CA GLN A 121 2.40 -7.96 -1.27
C GLN A 121 1.90 -8.03 -2.72
N LYS A 122 0.60 -8.23 -2.93
CA LYS A 122 0.01 -8.29 -4.27
C LYS A 122 -0.10 -6.91 -4.91
N LEU A 123 -0.58 -5.92 -4.16
CA LEU A 123 -0.64 -4.55 -4.69
C LEU A 123 0.76 -4.03 -5.02
N GLN A 124 1.76 -4.28 -4.18
CA GLN A 124 3.14 -3.87 -4.46
C GLN A 124 3.63 -4.39 -5.81
N SER A 125 3.34 -5.65 -6.17
CA SER A 125 3.74 -6.20 -7.47
C SER A 125 3.06 -5.52 -8.68
N ILE A 126 1.85 -4.98 -8.49
CA ILE A 126 1.09 -4.28 -9.54
C ILE A 126 1.60 -2.84 -9.71
N TRP A 127 1.88 -2.15 -8.60
CA TRP A 127 2.26 -0.73 -8.63
C TRP A 127 3.76 -0.47 -8.79
N GLU A 128 4.63 -1.40 -8.40
CA GLU A 128 6.08 -1.20 -8.47
C GLU A 128 6.59 -0.79 -9.86
N PRO A 129 6.10 -1.37 -10.99
CA PRO A 129 6.48 -0.93 -12.33
C PRO A 129 5.93 0.44 -12.73
N LEU A 130 4.90 0.95 -12.04
CA LEU A 130 4.23 2.21 -12.35
C LEU A 130 4.84 3.40 -11.58
N PHE A 131 5.61 3.14 -10.52
CA PHE A 131 6.22 4.19 -9.73
C PHE A 131 7.41 4.83 -10.43
N SER A 132 7.49 6.18 -10.36
CA SER A 132 8.63 6.95 -10.83
C SER A 132 9.95 6.45 -10.24
N ASP A 133 11.01 6.46 -11.04
CA ASP A 133 12.37 6.13 -10.56
C ASP A 133 12.90 7.09 -9.49
N SER A 134 12.33 8.29 -9.40
CA SER A 134 12.64 9.28 -8.37
C SER A 134 11.84 9.09 -7.07
N SER A 135 11.02 8.04 -6.97
CA SER A 135 10.31 7.66 -5.74
C SER A 135 11.11 6.61 -4.97
N TYR A 136 11.56 6.94 -3.75
CA TYR A 136 12.43 6.08 -2.94
C TYR A 136 11.78 5.56 -1.66
N GLY A 137 10.76 6.24 -1.15
CA GLY A 137 10.11 5.90 0.12
C GLY A 137 9.29 4.62 0.03
N TYR A 138 9.40 3.77 1.07
CA TYR A 138 8.57 2.57 1.28
C TYR A 138 8.54 1.56 0.12
N ARG A 139 9.56 1.59 -0.74
CA ARG A 139 9.67 0.74 -1.93
C ARG A 139 10.73 -0.35 -1.76
N PRO A 140 10.52 -1.53 -2.36
CA PRO A 140 11.46 -2.62 -2.25
C PRO A 140 12.73 -2.25 -3.03
N LYS A 141 13.91 -2.55 -2.47
CA LYS A 141 15.22 -2.25 -3.09
C LYS A 141 15.48 -0.75 -3.34
N ARG A 142 14.68 0.14 -2.74
CA ARG A 142 14.90 1.58 -2.71
C ARG A 142 15.25 2.02 -1.29
N SER A 143 16.11 3.04 -1.14
CA SER A 143 16.52 3.55 0.18
C SER A 143 16.70 5.06 0.21
N ALA A 144 16.67 5.64 1.41
CA ALA A 144 16.94 7.07 1.62
C ALA A 144 18.35 7.45 1.13
N GLN A 145 19.32 6.56 1.27
CA GLN A 145 20.69 6.78 0.76
C GLN A 145 20.72 6.95 -0.76
N GLN A 146 19.94 6.18 -1.52
CA GLN A 146 19.83 6.36 -2.97
C GLN A 146 19.19 7.70 -3.33
N ALA A 147 18.20 8.17 -2.55
CA ALA A 147 17.62 9.50 -2.75
C ALA A 147 18.67 10.59 -2.57
N ILE A 148 19.51 10.50 -1.52
CA ILE A 148 20.61 11.43 -1.26
C ILE A 148 21.62 11.41 -2.41
N GLN A 149 22.00 10.24 -2.91
CA GLN A 149 22.91 10.11 -4.05
C GLN A 149 22.35 10.79 -5.31
N LYS A 150 21.03 10.66 -5.56
CA LYS A 150 20.37 11.33 -6.68
C LYS A 150 20.41 12.85 -6.53
N VAL A 151 20.14 13.37 -5.33
CA VAL A 151 20.23 14.81 -5.04
C VAL A 151 21.66 15.32 -5.23
N LYS A 152 22.67 14.57 -4.77
CA LYS A 152 24.08 14.90 -5.00
C LYS A 152 24.40 15.02 -6.49
N LYS A 153 23.90 14.08 -7.30
CA LYS A 153 24.07 14.12 -8.77
C LYS A 153 23.49 15.40 -9.38
N TYR A 154 22.28 15.80 -8.97
CA TYR A 154 21.69 17.06 -9.45
C TYR A 154 22.53 18.28 -9.05
N ALA A 155 23.10 18.29 -7.84
CA ALA A 155 24.00 19.37 -7.43
C ALA A 155 25.29 19.43 -8.30
N GLU A 156 25.83 18.28 -8.68
CA GLU A 156 26.99 18.16 -9.60
C GLU A 156 26.65 18.60 -11.02
N GLU A 157 25.43 18.34 -11.50
CA GLU A 157 24.90 18.79 -12.80
C GLU A 157 24.61 20.29 -12.85
N GLY A 158 24.72 21.01 -11.72
CA GLY A 158 24.57 22.47 -11.65
C GLY A 158 23.25 22.96 -11.10
N TYR A 159 22.34 22.08 -10.65
CA TYR A 159 21.10 22.48 -9.98
C TYR A 159 21.41 22.95 -8.55
N ARG A 160 21.37 24.27 -8.32
CA ARG A 160 21.76 24.91 -7.05
C ARG A 160 20.60 25.22 -6.09
N TYR A 161 19.37 25.17 -6.57
CA TYR A 161 18.19 25.50 -5.78
C TYR A 161 17.30 24.27 -5.63
N ALA A 162 16.76 24.08 -4.43
CA ALA A 162 15.81 23.02 -4.12
C ALA A 162 14.48 23.65 -3.68
N VAL A 163 13.38 23.07 -4.14
CA VAL A 163 12.04 23.39 -3.66
C VAL A 163 11.63 22.27 -2.70
N SER A 164 11.48 22.61 -1.42
CA SER A 164 10.98 21.68 -0.41
C SER A 164 9.47 21.80 -0.32
N VAL A 165 8.76 20.70 -0.56
CA VAL A 165 7.31 20.59 -0.37
C VAL A 165 7.07 19.45 0.60
N ASP A 166 6.45 19.75 1.74
CA ASP A 166 6.04 18.77 2.74
C ASP A 166 4.52 18.78 2.90
N LEU A 167 3.95 17.59 3.03
CA LEU A 167 2.51 17.42 3.26
C LEU A 167 2.27 17.17 4.74
N SER A 168 1.81 18.20 5.45
CA SER A 168 1.44 18.06 6.86
C SER A 168 0.32 17.04 7.03
N LYS A 169 0.49 16.09 7.96
CA LYS A 169 -0.56 15.13 8.35
C LYS A 169 -1.15 14.36 7.16
N TYR A 170 -0.30 13.89 6.25
CA TYR A 170 -0.71 13.22 5.02
C TYR A 170 -1.74 12.10 5.25
N PHE A 171 -1.50 11.21 6.22
CA PHE A 171 -2.43 10.11 6.51
C PHE A 171 -3.71 10.55 7.22
N ASP A 172 -3.67 11.63 8.00
CA ASP A 172 -4.85 12.12 8.71
C ASP A 172 -5.82 12.84 7.76
N THR A 173 -5.32 13.34 6.63
CA THR A 173 -6.10 14.14 5.66
C THR A 173 -6.37 13.42 4.34
N LEU A 174 -6.03 12.13 4.25
CA LEU A 174 -6.11 11.36 3.01
C LEU A 174 -7.59 11.11 2.63
N ASN A 175 -8.01 11.70 1.51
CA ASN A 175 -9.38 11.52 1.01
C ASN A 175 -9.62 10.07 0.55
N HIS A 176 -10.46 9.34 1.29
CA HIS A 176 -10.77 7.94 1.01
C HIS A 176 -11.42 7.72 -0.37
N GLU A 177 -12.26 8.65 -0.85
CA GLU A 177 -12.92 8.52 -2.15
C GLU A 177 -11.94 8.67 -3.30
N LEU A 178 -11.02 9.63 -3.20
CA LEU A 178 -9.94 9.80 -4.17
C LEU A 178 -9.02 8.57 -4.19
N LEU A 179 -8.63 8.06 -3.01
CA LEU A 179 -7.82 6.84 -2.92
C LEU A 179 -8.52 5.65 -3.57
N MET A 180 -9.80 5.42 -3.24
CA MET A 180 -10.56 4.32 -3.82
C MET A 180 -10.71 4.46 -5.34
N THR A 181 -10.86 5.69 -5.85
CA THR A 181 -10.89 5.97 -7.30
C THR A 181 -9.57 5.62 -7.96
N LEU A 182 -8.43 5.95 -7.34
CA LEU A 182 -7.11 5.59 -7.85
C LEU A 182 -6.87 4.07 -7.82
N LEU A 183 -7.28 3.38 -6.76
CA LEU A 183 -7.19 1.93 -6.65
C LEU A 183 -8.02 1.23 -7.73
N HIS A 184 -9.23 1.72 -8.00
CA HIS A 184 -10.13 1.17 -9.02
C HIS A 184 -9.58 1.28 -10.45
N ARG A 185 -8.64 2.20 -10.72
CA ARG A 185 -7.97 2.28 -12.03
C ARG A 185 -7.08 1.07 -12.32
N GLN A 186 -6.55 0.42 -11.29
CA GLN A 186 -5.60 -0.69 -11.41
C GLN A 186 -6.18 -2.04 -10.94
N ILE A 187 -7.14 -2.02 -10.03
CA ILE A 187 -7.80 -3.22 -9.49
C ILE A 187 -9.21 -3.35 -10.06
N GLN A 188 -9.50 -4.46 -10.71
CA GLN A 188 -10.84 -4.82 -11.18
C GLN A 188 -11.62 -5.71 -10.19
N ASP A 189 -10.92 -6.40 -9.27
CA ASP A 189 -11.58 -7.26 -8.27
C ASP A 189 -12.27 -6.42 -7.19
N MET A 190 -13.59 -6.31 -7.31
CA MET A 190 -14.44 -5.53 -6.40
C MET A 190 -14.43 -6.08 -4.97
N ARG A 191 -14.15 -7.37 -4.75
CA ARG A 191 -14.07 -7.93 -3.39
C ARG A 191 -12.87 -7.35 -2.65
N VAL A 192 -11.72 -7.21 -3.35
CA VAL A 192 -10.51 -6.59 -2.80
C VAL A 192 -10.76 -5.11 -2.49
N LEU A 193 -11.39 -4.37 -3.39
CA LEU A 193 -11.73 -2.97 -3.16
C LEU A 193 -12.67 -2.79 -1.96
N ARG A 194 -13.68 -3.66 -1.81
CA ARG A 194 -14.57 -3.67 -0.63
C ARG A 194 -13.80 -3.96 0.65
N LEU A 195 -12.89 -4.92 0.64
CA LEU A 195 -12.06 -5.26 1.80
C LEU A 195 -11.15 -4.10 2.21
N ILE A 196 -10.47 -3.44 1.25
CA ILE A 196 -9.66 -2.25 1.51
C ILE A 196 -10.52 -1.11 2.08
N LYS A 197 -11.71 -0.89 1.52
CA LYS A 197 -12.65 0.13 2.03
C LYS A 197 -13.10 -0.16 3.46
N LYS A 198 -13.30 -1.42 3.83
CA LYS A 198 -13.61 -1.81 5.22
C LYS A 198 -12.44 -1.52 6.15
N TYR A 199 -11.22 -1.82 5.73
CA TYR A 199 -10.03 -1.43 6.49
C TYR A 199 -10.03 0.08 6.69
N LEU A 200 -10.08 0.90 5.64
CA LEU A 200 -10.09 2.37 5.77
C LEU A 200 -11.19 2.91 6.71
N LYS A 201 -12.27 2.15 6.94
CA LYS A 201 -13.39 2.51 7.82
C LYS A 201 -13.37 1.84 9.20
N SER A 202 -12.42 0.95 9.51
CA SER A 202 -12.48 0.08 10.70
C SER A 202 -12.36 0.82 12.03
N GLY A 203 -12.10 2.13 12.01
CA GLY A 203 -12.13 2.98 13.21
C GLY A 203 -10.93 2.78 14.14
N VAL A 204 -10.89 3.57 15.21
CA VAL A 204 -9.91 3.46 16.30
C VAL A 204 -10.64 3.16 17.59
N MET A 205 -10.12 2.22 18.38
CA MET A 205 -10.59 1.96 19.74
C MET A 205 -9.75 2.78 20.73
N GLU A 206 -10.41 3.65 21.47
CA GLU A 206 -9.81 4.52 22.49
C GLU A 206 -10.65 4.38 23.77
N ASN A 207 -10.02 3.92 24.87
CA ASN A 207 -10.65 3.74 26.18
C ASN A 207 -11.96 2.91 26.18
N GLY A 208 -12.05 1.89 25.34
CA GLY A 208 -13.22 0.99 25.25
C GLY A 208 -14.37 1.51 24.39
N VAL A 209 -14.22 2.68 23.74
CA VAL A 209 -15.20 3.23 22.81
C VAL A 209 -14.65 3.17 21.38
N ILE A 210 -15.50 2.78 20.42
CA ILE A 210 -15.16 2.83 19.00
C ILE A 210 -15.39 4.26 18.51
N CYS A 211 -14.30 4.96 18.22
CA CYS A 211 -14.35 6.27 17.59
C CYS A 211 -14.31 6.09 16.07
N LYS A 212 -15.28 6.69 15.35
CA LYS A 212 -15.15 6.86 13.90
C LYS A 212 -13.93 7.73 13.66
N THR A 213 -12.99 7.24 12.87
CA THR A 213 -11.80 8.01 12.55
C THR A 213 -12.08 8.85 11.31
N GLU A 214 -11.86 10.16 11.42
CA GLU A 214 -11.69 11.02 10.26
C GLU A 214 -10.29 10.84 9.62
N GLU A 215 -9.38 10.11 10.30
CA GLU A 215 -7.95 9.96 10.00
C GLU A 215 -7.54 8.50 9.65
N VAL A 216 -6.64 8.28 8.68
CA VAL A 216 -6.20 6.93 8.27
C VAL A 216 -5.26 6.31 9.30
N SER A 217 -5.79 5.43 10.15
CA SER A 217 -5.01 4.81 11.23
C SER A 217 -4.22 3.55 10.84
N ILE A 218 -4.43 3.03 9.63
CA ILE A 218 -3.91 1.71 9.21
C ILE A 218 -2.50 1.76 8.63
N LEU A 219 -2.08 2.90 8.09
CA LEU A 219 -0.78 3.01 7.42
C LEU A 219 0.37 3.35 8.37
N ASN A 220 0.08 3.84 9.58
CA ASN A 220 1.10 4.24 10.55
C ASN A 220 1.91 3.05 11.12
N TYR A 221 1.39 1.82 11.06
CA TYR A 221 2.12 0.63 11.54
C TYR A 221 3.21 0.16 10.57
N TYR A 222 2.98 0.29 9.26
CA TYR A 222 3.98 -0.04 8.24
C TYR A 222 5.14 0.94 8.21
N GLU A 223 4.88 2.23 8.47
CA GLU A 223 5.94 3.24 8.60
C GLU A 223 6.82 3.00 9.84
N SER A 224 6.21 2.71 11.00
CA SER A 224 6.94 2.55 12.25
C SER A 224 7.90 1.35 12.25
N LEU A 225 7.62 0.34 11.42
CA LEU A 225 8.45 -0.86 11.29
C LEU A 225 9.55 -0.77 10.23
N HIS A 226 9.46 0.20 9.32
CA HIS A 226 10.58 0.53 8.43
C HIS A 226 11.46 1.65 9.00
N LEU A 227 11.04 2.32 10.07
CA LEU A 227 11.80 3.36 10.78
C LEU A 227 12.71 2.83 11.91
N CYS A 228 12.67 1.52 12.21
CA CYS A 228 13.55 0.87 13.19
C CYS A 228 14.71 0.05 12.57
N CYS A 229 15.07 0.31 11.31
CA CYS A 229 16.31 -0.18 10.71
C CYS A 229 17.07 0.96 10.05
#